data_AF-A0AAN4YA85-F1
#
_entry.id   AF-A0AAN4YA85-F1
#
_cell.length_a   1.000
_cell.length_b   1.000
_cell.length_c   1.000
_cell.angle_alpha   90.00
_cell.angle_beta   90.00
_cell.angle_gamma   90.00
#
_symmetry.space_group_name_H-M   'P 1'
#
loop_
_entity.id
_entity.type
_entity.pdbx_description
1 polymer ?
#
loop_
_entity_poly.entity_id
_entity_poly.type
_entity_poly.pdbx_seq_one_letter_code
_entity_poly.pdbx_strand_id
1 'polypeptide(L)'
;MGFPTGERYKGTAEQNAHLERTYLRKVQPLNEKGTAIWNGEFGPVYADPRADAEASTINQERYNLLGEQLRIYDKYNIHWSIWLYKDIGLQGMIYTSPDSKWNKTIQPFLEKKNHFWLDCWGRRPSAEPEAALKPLVEWIDKVSPQAKETYPTPWNTERHLLRNVFQTFLAASFADEFAELFRGMNEAELDSLARSFHFEECVQRDGLNEILREHAHARQA
;
A
#
# COMPACT_ATOMS: atom_id res chain seq x y z
N MET A 1 -1.61 5.79 9.54
CA MET A 1 -1.87 4.41 9.96
C MET A 1 -1.86 3.55 8.71
N GLY A 2 -1.42 2.30 8.75
CA GLY A 2 -1.45 1.40 7.59
C GLY A 2 -0.41 1.70 6.50
N PHE A 3 -0.14 2.97 6.19
CA PHE A 3 0.84 3.42 5.20
C PHE A 3 2.12 3.99 5.85
N PRO A 4 3.21 4.23 5.08
CA PRO A 4 4.42 4.88 5.58
C PRO A 4 4.20 6.33 6.05
N THR A 5 3.19 7.01 5.52
CA THR A 5 2.84 8.38 5.90
C THR A 5 1.70 8.42 6.93
N GLY A 6 1.69 9.48 7.74
CA GLY A 6 0.66 9.74 8.75
C GLY A 6 0.89 9.04 10.09
N GLU A 7 -0.12 9.08 10.95
CA GLU A 7 -0.03 8.64 12.35
C GLU A 7 0.12 7.12 12.50
N ARG A 8 0.95 6.64 13.43
CA ARG A 8 1.07 5.20 13.73
C ARG A 8 -0.18 4.67 14.45
N TYR A 9 -0.57 3.42 14.19
CA TYR A 9 -1.69 2.80 14.91
C TYR A 9 -1.22 2.29 16.27
N LYS A 10 -1.78 2.85 17.34
CA LYS A 10 -1.49 2.50 18.74
C LYS A 10 -2.67 1.79 19.42
N GLY A 11 -3.80 1.60 18.72
CA GLY A 11 -4.98 0.93 19.26
C GLY A 11 -5.72 1.73 20.32
N THR A 12 -5.61 3.07 20.29
CA THR A 12 -6.36 3.91 21.24
C THR A 12 -7.86 3.86 20.95
N ALA A 13 -8.68 4.17 21.95
CA ALA A 13 -10.14 4.22 21.77
C ALA A 13 -10.56 5.20 20.66
N GLU A 14 -9.88 6.33 20.55
CA GLU A 14 -10.11 7.32 19.49
C GLU A 14 -9.78 6.76 18.11
N GLN A 15 -8.64 6.07 17.99
CA GLN A 15 -8.20 5.43 16.76
C GLN A 15 -9.17 4.34 16.29
N ASN A 16 -9.63 3.48 17.20
CA ASN A 16 -10.60 2.43 16.88
C ASN A 16 -11.95 3.04 16.48
N ALA A 17 -12.43 4.03 17.23
CA ALA A 17 -13.66 4.75 16.88
C ALA A 17 -13.55 5.47 15.52
N HIS A 18 -12.36 5.97 15.16
CA HIS A 18 -12.11 6.58 13.85
C HIS A 18 -12.18 5.56 12.70
N LEU A 19 -11.60 4.37 12.87
CA LEU A 19 -11.67 3.30 11.88
C LEU A 19 -13.12 2.88 11.62
N GLU A 20 -13.89 2.64 12.68
CA GLU A 20 -15.29 2.25 12.58
C GLU A 20 -16.15 3.34 11.94
N ARG A 21 -16.00 4.61 12.37
CA ARG A 21 -16.72 5.75 11.77
C ARG A 21 -16.41 5.90 10.27
N THR A 22 -15.16 5.69 9.88
CA THR A 22 -14.74 5.77 8.47
C THR A 22 -15.36 4.67 7.63
N TYR A 23 -15.43 3.45 8.18
CA TYR A 23 -16.16 2.34 7.56
C TYR A 23 -17.65 2.68 7.39
N LEU A 24 -18.33 3.06 8.47
CA LEU A 24 -19.76 3.39 8.48
C LEU A 24 -20.13 4.45 7.45
N ARG A 25 -19.34 5.52 7.36
CA ARG A 25 -19.52 6.56 6.35
C ARG A 25 -19.43 6.01 4.91
N LYS A 26 -18.49 5.12 4.63
CA LYS A 26 -18.31 4.54 3.28
C LYS A 26 -19.48 3.63 2.90
N VAL A 27 -20.02 2.88 3.85
CA VAL A 27 -21.09 1.91 3.59
C VAL A 27 -22.50 2.47 3.73
N GLN A 28 -22.66 3.70 4.25
CA GLN A 28 -23.97 4.32 4.46
C GLN A 28 -24.89 4.22 3.23
N PRO A 29 -24.47 4.59 2.00
CA PRO A 29 -25.36 4.52 0.84
C PRO A 29 -25.74 3.08 0.45
N LEU A 30 -24.91 2.09 0.81
CA LEU A 30 -25.17 0.68 0.55
C LEU A 30 -26.17 0.12 1.58
N ASN A 31 -26.01 0.51 2.85
CA ASN A 31 -26.95 0.18 3.93
C ASN A 31 -28.34 0.75 3.67
N GLU A 32 -28.43 2.02 3.28
CA GLU A 32 -29.71 2.68 2.95
C GLU A 32 -30.47 1.98 1.81
N LYS A 33 -29.74 1.32 0.91
CA LYS A 33 -30.29 0.59 -0.25
C LYS A 33 -30.47 -0.91 0.02
N GLY A 34 -30.08 -1.41 1.20
CA GLY A 34 -30.12 -2.83 1.53
C GLY A 34 -29.24 -3.70 0.62
N THR A 35 -28.14 -3.16 0.10
CA THR A 35 -27.25 -3.90 -0.80
C THR A 35 -26.12 -4.60 -0.04
N ALA A 36 -25.65 -5.74 -0.57
CA ALA A 36 -24.49 -6.43 -0.03
C ALA A 36 -23.23 -5.53 -0.04
N ILE A 37 -22.39 -5.70 0.98
CA ILE A 37 -21.12 -4.97 1.12
C ILE A 37 -19.96 -5.93 0.95
N TRP A 38 -19.04 -5.57 0.06
CA TRP A 38 -17.80 -6.29 -0.19
C TRP A 38 -16.62 -5.31 -0.18
N ASN A 39 -15.66 -5.51 0.73
CA ASN A 39 -14.41 -4.76 0.70
C ASN A 39 -13.37 -5.47 -0.16
N GLY A 40 -13.22 -5.04 -1.42
CA GLY A 40 -12.37 -5.71 -2.39
C GLY A 40 -10.88 -5.64 -2.11
N GLU A 41 -10.41 -4.60 -1.42
CA GLU A 41 -8.98 -4.41 -1.13
C GLU A 41 -8.79 -3.68 0.19
N PHE A 42 -7.98 -4.26 1.07
CA PHE A 42 -7.46 -3.61 2.26
C PHE A 42 -6.19 -4.32 2.71
N GLY A 43 -5.41 -3.65 3.55
CA GLY A 43 -4.18 -4.19 4.11
C GLY A 43 -3.17 -3.06 4.33
N PRO A 44 -2.33 -3.16 5.36
CA PRO A 44 -1.25 -2.21 5.56
C PRO A 44 -0.07 -2.47 4.62
N VAL A 45 0.76 -1.45 4.43
CA VAL A 45 2.11 -1.51 3.82
C VAL A 45 3.10 -1.73 4.92
N TYR A 46 3.92 -2.78 4.86
CA TYR A 46 4.89 -3.14 5.88
C TYR A 46 6.22 -2.40 5.70
N ALA A 47 6.90 -2.16 6.82
CA ALA A 47 8.20 -1.52 6.91
C ALA A 47 9.29 -2.55 6.59
N ASP A 48 10.33 -2.10 5.88
CA ASP A 48 11.47 -2.92 5.50
C ASP A 48 12.51 -2.87 6.62
N PRO A 49 12.85 -3.99 7.29
CA PRO A 49 13.85 -4.01 8.36
C PRO A 49 15.24 -3.55 7.93
N ARG A 50 15.54 -3.52 6.63
CA ARG A 50 16.82 -3.03 6.09
C ARG A 50 16.87 -1.50 5.97
N ALA A 51 15.71 -0.84 5.91
CA ALA A 51 15.59 0.60 5.71
C ALA A 51 14.91 1.34 6.88
N ASP A 52 14.10 0.64 7.67
CA ASP A 52 13.29 1.20 8.75
C ASP A 52 13.79 0.71 10.11
N ALA A 53 14.43 1.58 10.89
CA ALA A 53 14.99 1.24 12.20
C ALA A 53 13.97 0.65 13.18
N GLU A 54 12.70 1.05 13.09
CA GLU A 54 11.60 0.56 13.93
C GLU A 54 10.70 -0.45 13.21
N ALA A 55 11.18 -1.12 12.14
CA ALA A 55 10.35 -1.97 11.30
C ALA A 55 9.51 -2.99 12.08
N SER A 56 10.10 -3.65 13.09
CA SER A 56 9.39 -4.63 13.92
C SER A 56 8.19 -4.00 14.65
N THR A 57 8.40 -2.86 15.32
CA THR A 57 7.34 -2.16 16.06
C THR A 57 6.27 -1.62 15.11
N ILE A 58 6.68 -1.01 14.00
CA ILE A 58 5.78 -0.49 12.97
C ILE A 58 4.92 -1.61 12.37
N ASN A 59 5.53 -2.77 12.09
CA ASN A 59 4.82 -3.90 11.52
C ASN A 59 3.86 -4.53 12.53
N GLN A 60 4.23 -4.63 13.81
CA GLN A 60 3.31 -5.10 14.85
C GLN A 60 2.08 -4.19 14.97
N GLU A 61 2.27 -2.88 14.92
CA GLU A 61 1.16 -1.91 14.92
C GLU A 61 0.26 -2.06 13.70
N ARG A 62 0.84 -2.36 12.53
CA ARG A 62 0.10 -2.62 11.28
C ARG A 62 -0.66 -3.94 11.32
N TYR A 63 -0.11 -4.98 11.95
CA TYR A 63 -0.82 -6.21 12.24
C TYR A 63 -2.02 -5.94 13.17
N ASN A 64 -1.82 -5.19 14.25
CA ASN A 64 -2.91 -4.84 15.17
C ASN A 64 -4.01 -4.03 14.48
N LEU A 65 -3.64 -3.09 13.60
CA LEU A 65 -4.59 -2.34 12.77
C LEU A 65 -5.43 -3.26 11.89
N LEU A 66 -4.79 -4.22 11.22
CA LEU A 66 -5.49 -5.21 10.40
C LEU A 66 -6.50 -6.00 11.23
N GLY A 67 -6.08 -6.50 12.40
CA GLY A 67 -6.97 -7.22 13.31
C GLY A 67 -8.19 -6.39 13.72
N GLU A 68 -8.01 -5.09 14.00
CA GLU A 68 -9.13 -4.20 14.31
C GLU A 68 -10.08 -3.99 13.11
N GLN A 69 -9.55 -3.87 11.90
CA GLN A 69 -10.39 -3.80 10.69
C GLN A 69 -11.20 -5.07 10.49
N LEU A 70 -10.62 -6.24 10.73
CA LEU A 70 -11.33 -7.52 10.64
C LEU A 70 -12.46 -7.63 11.66
N ARG A 71 -12.25 -7.16 12.91
CA ARG A 71 -13.32 -7.10 13.92
C ARG A 71 -14.48 -6.21 13.49
N ILE A 72 -14.19 -5.08 12.86
CA ILE A 72 -15.25 -4.22 12.27
C ILE A 72 -16.01 -5.01 11.20
N TYR A 73 -15.31 -5.72 10.32
CA TYR A 73 -15.96 -6.48 9.25
C TYR A 73 -16.84 -7.62 9.77
N ASP A 74 -16.45 -8.28 10.87
CA ASP A 74 -17.30 -9.27 11.54
C ASP A 74 -18.50 -8.63 12.22
N LYS A 75 -18.31 -7.52 12.94
CA LYS A 75 -19.38 -6.77 13.60
C LYS A 75 -20.51 -6.39 12.63
N TYR A 76 -20.16 -6.03 11.41
CA TYR A 76 -21.12 -5.63 10.37
C TYR A 76 -21.39 -6.72 9.33
N ASN A 77 -20.87 -7.93 9.54
CA ASN A 77 -21.04 -9.09 8.67
C ASN A 77 -20.81 -8.81 7.17
N ILE A 78 -19.69 -8.17 6.85
CA ILE A 78 -19.30 -7.92 5.45
C ILE A 78 -18.29 -8.96 4.97
N HIS A 79 -18.24 -9.11 3.66
CA HIS A 79 -17.22 -9.90 2.98
C HIS A 79 -16.05 -9.03 2.52
N TRP A 80 -14.88 -9.64 2.33
CA TRP A 80 -13.67 -8.91 1.99
C TRP A 80 -12.64 -9.79 1.27
N SER A 81 -11.73 -9.13 0.55
CA SER A 81 -10.48 -9.70 0.04
C SER A 81 -9.28 -8.90 0.54
N ILE A 82 -8.29 -9.60 1.10
CA ILE A 82 -7.04 -8.98 1.54
C ILE A 82 -6.20 -8.62 0.32
N TRP A 83 -5.62 -7.42 0.34
CA TRP A 83 -4.56 -7.02 -0.56
C TRP A 83 -3.21 -7.25 0.13
N LEU A 84 -2.40 -8.22 -0.28
CA LEU A 84 -2.57 -9.16 -1.39
C LEU A 84 -1.89 -10.51 -1.08
N TYR A 85 -2.08 -11.51 -1.94
CA TYR A 85 -1.44 -12.81 -1.75
C TYR A 85 0.09 -12.74 -1.87
N LYS A 86 0.61 -12.23 -2.99
CA LYS A 86 2.04 -12.24 -3.30
C LYS A 86 2.51 -10.91 -3.89
N ASP A 87 3.64 -10.41 -3.41
CA ASP A 87 4.33 -9.26 -4.00
C ASP A 87 5.85 -9.34 -3.84
N ILE A 88 6.52 -8.17 -3.89
CA ILE A 88 7.97 -8.03 -3.79
C ILE A 88 8.46 -7.57 -2.41
N GLY A 89 7.60 -7.56 -1.39
CA GLY A 89 7.94 -7.27 0.00
C GLY A 89 7.15 -6.15 0.66
N LEU A 90 6.06 -5.68 0.06
CA LEU A 90 5.37 -4.45 0.50
C LEU A 90 4.16 -4.74 1.40
N GLN A 91 3.21 -5.55 0.95
CA GLN A 91 1.92 -5.84 1.59
C GLN A 91 1.61 -7.35 1.65
N GLY A 92 2.22 -8.15 0.77
CA GLY A 92 1.84 -9.54 0.53
C GLY A 92 1.83 -10.44 1.77
N MET A 93 0.90 -11.41 1.78
CA MET A 93 0.91 -12.58 2.68
C MET A 93 2.19 -13.40 2.53
N ILE A 94 2.68 -13.49 1.30
CA ILE A 94 4.01 -13.94 0.94
C ILE A 94 4.65 -12.93 0.01
N TYR A 95 5.98 -12.94 -0.08
CA TYR A 95 6.70 -12.05 -0.96
C TYR A 95 8.02 -12.65 -1.43
N THR A 96 8.50 -12.22 -2.59
CA THR A 96 9.80 -12.67 -3.11
C THR A 96 10.90 -12.29 -2.13
N SER A 97 11.86 -13.21 -1.89
CA SER A 97 12.98 -12.94 -1.00
C SER A 97 13.73 -11.67 -1.44
N PRO A 98 14.14 -10.78 -0.52
CA PRO A 98 14.97 -9.63 -0.86
C PRO A 98 16.31 -10.03 -1.51
N ASP A 99 16.75 -11.26 -1.28
CA ASP A 99 17.95 -11.85 -1.88
C ASP A 99 17.71 -12.57 -3.20
N SER A 100 16.45 -12.69 -3.63
CA SER A 100 16.08 -13.32 -4.90
C SER A 100 16.64 -12.58 -6.09
N LYS A 101 16.80 -13.29 -7.22
CA LYS A 101 17.28 -12.69 -8.46
C LYS A 101 16.36 -11.52 -8.88
N TRP A 102 15.05 -11.70 -8.76
CA TRP A 102 14.08 -10.65 -9.08
C TRP A 102 14.33 -9.37 -8.29
N ASN A 103 14.35 -9.45 -6.94
CA ASN A 103 14.53 -8.28 -6.10
C ASN A 103 15.88 -7.61 -6.33
N LYS A 104 16.97 -8.37 -6.43
CA LYS A 104 18.30 -7.81 -6.70
C LYS A 104 18.36 -7.10 -8.06
N THR A 105 17.74 -7.65 -9.10
CA THR A 105 17.69 -7.03 -10.43
C THR A 105 16.94 -5.70 -10.41
N ILE A 106 15.78 -5.61 -9.74
CA ILE A 106 14.96 -4.40 -9.77
C ILE A 106 15.31 -3.38 -8.68
N GLN A 107 16.11 -3.75 -7.67
CA GLN A 107 16.38 -2.93 -6.49
C GLN A 107 16.86 -1.49 -6.81
N PRO A 108 17.82 -1.27 -7.73
CA PRO A 108 18.26 0.09 -8.07
C PRO A 108 17.11 0.96 -8.61
N PHE A 109 16.18 0.33 -9.33
CA PHE A 109 15.02 1.02 -9.89
C PHE A 109 13.94 1.25 -8.83
N LEU A 110 13.77 0.35 -7.87
CA LEU A 110 12.89 0.60 -6.71
C LEU A 110 13.37 1.79 -5.87
N GLU A 111 14.68 1.94 -5.69
CA GLU A 111 15.29 3.09 -5.03
C GLU A 111 15.01 4.38 -5.80
N LYS A 112 15.17 4.35 -7.14
CA LYS A 112 14.79 5.46 -8.02
C LYS A 112 13.29 5.80 -7.90
N LYS A 113 12.40 4.80 -7.91
CA LYS A 113 10.94 5.01 -7.75
C LYS A 113 10.61 5.67 -6.40
N ASN A 114 11.28 5.26 -5.33
CA ASN A 114 11.12 5.87 -4.02
C ASN A 114 11.61 7.32 -3.98
N HIS A 115 12.80 7.59 -4.54
CA HIS A 115 13.41 8.92 -4.57
C HIS A 115 12.54 9.94 -5.30
N PHE A 116 11.93 9.55 -6.42
CA PHE A 116 11.09 10.40 -7.27
C PHE A 116 9.58 10.26 -7.06
N TRP A 117 9.13 9.55 -6.01
CA TRP A 117 7.70 9.37 -5.69
C TRP A 117 6.84 8.76 -6.82
N LEU A 118 7.42 7.83 -7.58
CA LEU A 118 6.75 7.21 -8.72
C LEU A 118 5.61 6.27 -8.28
N ASP A 119 5.69 5.71 -7.06
CA ASP A 119 4.65 4.86 -6.49
C ASP A 119 3.83 5.57 -5.39
N CYS A 120 2.53 5.26 -5.34
CA CYS A 120 1.64 5.80 -4.32
C CYS A 120 1.85 5.15 -2.94
N TRP A 121 1.85 3.81 -2.87
CA TRP A 121 1.63 3.08 -1.62
C TRP A 121 2.88 3.01 -0.71
N GLY A 122 4.07 3.10 -1.30
CA GLY A 122 5.36 3.03 -0.59
C GLY A 122 6.07 4.37 -0.39
N ARG A 123 5.42 5.50 -0.73
CA ARG A 123 6.08 6.82 -0.76
C ARG A 123 6.74 7.16 0.57
N ARG A 124 8.02 7.55 0.52
CA ARG A 124 8.82 8.06 1.64
C ARG A 124 9.10 9.56 1.45
N PRO A 125 9.35 10.32 2.53
CA PRO A 125 9.76 11.73 2.40
C PRO A 125 11.00 11.88 1.49
N SER A 126 10.97 12.85 0.58
CA SER A 126 12.07 13.18 -0.33
C SER A 126 12.01 14.67 -0.67
N ALA A 127 13.09 15.41 -0.41
CA ALA A 127 13.10 16.87 -0.52
C ALA A 127 13.02 17.39 -1.97
N GLU A 128 13.60 16.65 -2.91
CA GLU A 128 13.66 17.05 -4.33
C GLU A 128 12.26 17.09 -5.00
N PRO A 129 11.48 15.98 -5.03
CA PRO A 129 10.14 16.04 -5.60
C PRO A 129 9.19 16.92 -4.79
N GLU A 130 9.41 17.09 -3.48
CA GLU A 130 8.65 18.04 -2.65
C GLU A 130 8.85 19.48 -3.11
N ALA A 131 10.11 19.88 -3.36
CA ALA A 131 10.45 21.21 -3.83
C ALA A 131 9.87 21.52 -5.23
N ALA A 132 9.72 20.50 -6.08
CA ALA A 132 9.06 20.64 -7.38
C ALA A 132 7.53 20.74 -7.27
N LEU A 133 6.92 19.93 -6.39
CA LEU A 133 5.46 19.84 -6.25
C LEU A 133 4.86 21.04 -5.53
N LYS A 134 5.47 21.48 -4.42
CA LYS A 134 4.89 22.47 -3.52
C LYS A 134 4.53 23.80 -4.22
N PRO A 135 5.40 24.43 -5.03
CA PRO A 135 5.05 25.68 -5.71
C PRO A 135 3.88 25.52 -6.68
N LEU A 136 3.74 24.35 -7.32
CA LEU A 136 2.65 24.07 -8.24
C LEU A 136 1.32 23.91 -7.48
N VAL A 137 1.32 23.22 -6.34
CA VAL A 137 0.15 23.12 -5.45
C VAL A 137 -0.28 24.52 -5.00
N GLU A 138 0.65 25.32 -4.49
CA GLU A 138 0.38 26.67 -3.99
C GLU A 138 -0.17 27.59 -5.08
N TRP A 139 0.37 27.51 -6.29
CA TRP A 139 -0.12 28.27 -7.43
C TRP A 139 -1.54 27.84 -7.82
N ILE A 140 -1.81 26.54 -7.92
CA ILE A 140 -3.16 26.03 -8.25
C ILE A 140 -4.17 26.45 -7.18
N ASP A 141 -3.85 26.28 -5.91
CA ASP A 141 -4.72 26.66 -4.80
C ASP A 141 -5.01 28.18 -4.78
N LYS A 142 -4.05 28.99 -5.23
CA LYS A 142 -4.22 30.45 -5.37
C LYS A 142 -5.14 30.82 -6.53
N VAL A 143 -4.99 30.21 -7.70
CA VAL A 143 -5.76 30.59 -8.91
C VAL A 143 -7.10 29.86 -9.02
N SER A 144 -7.24 28.70 -8.38
CA SER A 144 -8.45 27.89 -8.34
C SER A 144 -8.61 27.27 -6.95
N PRO A 145 -9.11 28.01 -5.95
CA PRO A 145 -9.39 27.46 -4.63
C PRO A 145 -10.34 26.25 -4.66
N GLN A 146 -11.23 26.18 -5.65
CA GLN A 146 -12.15 25.07 -5.88
C GLN A 146 -11.44 23.75 -6.25
N ALA A 147 -10.16 23.79 -6.64
CA ALA A 147 -9.38 22.58 -6.94
C ALA A 147 -9.35 21.59 -5.76
N LYS A 148 -9.44 22.10 -4.52
CA LYS A 148 -9.51 21.29 -3.29
C LYS A 148 -10.76 20.42 -3.18
N GLU A 149 -11.82 20.79 -3.89
CA GLU A 149 -13.11 20.10 -3.89
C GLU A 149 -13.24 19.13 -5.08
N THR A 150 -12.18 18.97 -5.89
CA THR A 150 -12.19 18.09 -7.05
C THR A 150 -12.41 16.64 -6.61
N TYR A 151 -13.40 15.97 -7.22
CA TYR A 151 -13.68 14.57 -6.93
C TYR A 151 -12.45 13.68 -7.25
N PRO A 152 -12.07 12.75 -6.35
CA PRO A 152 -12.75 12.39 -5.11
C PRO A 152 -12.50 13.41 -3.99
N THR A 153 -13.57 13.87 -3.34
CA THR A 153 -13.54 14.97 -2.36
C THR A 153 -12.69 14.74 -1.10
N PRO A 154 -12.30 13.50 -0.71
CA PRO A 154 -11.29 13.32 0.33
C PRO A 154 -9.85 13.69 -0.10
N TRP A 155 -9.61 14.04 -1.36
CA TRP A 155 -8.28 14.39 -1.87
C TRP A 155 -8.11 15.90 -1.94
N ASN A 156 -6.96 16.39 -1.46
CA ASN A 156 -6.54 17.76 -1.70
C ASN A 156 -5.86 17.90 -3.08
N THR A 157 -5.55 19.13 -3.47
CA THR A 157 -4.83 19.47 -4.72
C THR A 157 -3.52 18.68 -4.88
N GLU A 158 -2.74 18.55 -3.80
CA GLU A 158 -1.49 17.78 -3.79
C GLU A 158 -1.72 16.33 -4.26
N ARG A 159 -2.74 15.66 -3.72
CA ARG A 159 -3.04 14.26 -4.07
C ARG A 159 -3.42 14.10 -5.54
N HIS A 160 -4.17 15.05 -6.11
CA HIS A 160 -4.50 15.06 -7.54
C HIS A 160 -3.25 15.20 -8.41
N LEU A 161 -2.34 16.10 -8.05
CA LEU A 161 -1.08 16.29 -8.77
C LEU A 161 -0.14 15.09 -8.64
N LEU A 162 0.01 14.53 -7.45
CA LEU A 162 0.78 13.30 -7.24
C LEU A 162 0.27 12.16 -8.13
N ARG A 163 -1.05 11.98 -8.21
CA ARG A 163 -1.62 10.92 -9.05
C ARG A 163 -1.37 11.17 -10.54
N ASN A 164 -1.73 12.36 -11.03
CA ASN A 164 -1.73 12.65 -12.46
C ASN A 164 -0.31 12.88 -13.02
N VAL A 165 0.54 13.58 -12.26
CA VAL A 165 1.88 13.96 -12.72
C VAL A 165 2.90 12.89 -12.31
N PHE A 166 3.05 12.60 -11.02
CA PHE A 166 4.12 11.73 -10.54
C PHE A 166 3.84 10.24 -10.80
N GLN A 167 2.64 9.79 -10.43
CA GLN A 167 2.27 8.37 -10.39
C GLN A 167 1.59 7.88 -11.69
N THR A 168 1.45 8.76 -12.68
CA THR A 168 0.93 8.41 -14.01
C THR A 168 1.92 8.89 -15.08
N PHE A 169 1.99 10.20 -15.35
CA PHE A 169 2.82 10.71 -16.45
C PHE A 169 4.31 10.42 -16.27
N LEU A 170 4.89 10.86 -15.14
CA LEU A 170 6.31 10.67 -14.85
C LEU A 170 6.64 9.18 -14.67
N ALA A 171 5.85 8.43 -13.90
CA ALA A 171 6.05 7.00 -13.75
C ALA A 171 6.05 6.27 -15.10
N ALA A 172 5.14 6.61 -16.01
CA ALA A 172 5.08 6.01 -17.35
C ALA A 172 6.31 6.34 -18.21
N SER A 173 6.93 7.52 -18.06
CA SER A 173 8.14 7.87 -18.81
C SER A 173 9.36 7.02 -18.43
N PHE A 174 9.30 6.30 -17.31
CA PHE A 174 10.36 5.38 -16.88
C PHE A 174 10.11 3.92 -17.30
N ALA A 175 9.03 3.60 -18.01
CA ALA A 175 8.67 2.22 -18.36
C ALA A 175 9.76 1.51 -19.19
N ASP A 176 10.30 2.19 -20.20
CA ASP A 176 11.38 1.63 -21.02
C ASP A 176 12.66 1.44 -20.20
N GLU A 177 13.01 2.40 -19.34
CA GLU A 177 14.17 2.28 -18.45
C GLU A 177 14.05 1.08 -17.50
N PHE A 178 12.83 0.78 -17.00
CA PHE A 178 12.60 -0.45 -16.23
C PHE A 178 12.81 -1.70 -17.09
N ALA A 179 12.32 -1.69 -18.33
CA ALA A 179 12.48 -2.83 -19.25
C ALA A 179 13.95 -3.10 -19.59
N GLU A 180 14.80 -2.06 -19.64
CA GLU A 180 16.24 -2.19 -19.90
C GLU A 180 16.96 -3.07 -18.87
N LEU A 181 16.44 -3.18 -17.64
CA LEU A 181 17.02 -4.06 -16.60
C LEU A 181 17.08 -5.53 -17.01
N PHE A 182 16.27 -5.92 -17.99
CA PHE A 182 16.17 -7.30 -18.48
C PHE A 182 16.82 -7.48 -19.86
N ARG A 183 17.39 -6.42 -20.45
CA ARG A 183 18.00 -6.49 -21.78
C ARG A 183 19.17 -7.47 -21.79
N GLY A 184 19.18 -8.34 -22.80
CA GLY A 184 20.29 -9.27 -23.04
C GLY A 184 20.25 -10.53 -22.18
N MET A 185 19.27 -10.66 -21.29
CA MET A 185 19.05 -11.91 -20.55
C MET A 185 18.58 -13.01 -21.50
N ASN A 186 19.16 -14.19 -21.35
CA ASN A 186 18.70 -15.39 -22.05
C ASN A 186 17.50 -16.06 -21.32
N GLU A 187 16.92 -17.08 -21.94
CA GLU A 187 15.77 -17.81 -21.40
C GLU A 187 16.03 -18.40 -20.00
N ALA A 188 17.18 -19.01 -19.77
CA ALA A 188 17.54 -19.55 -18.46
C ALA A 188 17.64 -18.46 -17.37
N GLU A 189 18.10 -17.27 -17.75
CA GLU A 189 18.17 -16.13 -16.85
C GLU A 189 16.78 -15.57 -16.50
N LEU A 190 15.87 -15.53 -17.48
CA LEU A 190 14.48 -15.13 -17.31
C LEU A 190 13.70 -16.17 -16.48
N ASP A 191 13.94 -17.46 -16.69
CA ASP A 191 13.39 -18.54 -15.86
C ASP A 191 13.83 -18.42 -14.41
N SER A 192 15.11 -18.09 -14.17
CA SER A 192 15.63 -17.84 -12.83
C SER A 192 14.98 -16.61 -12.17
N LEU A 193 14.63 -15.57 -12.94
CA LEU A 193 13.84 -14.44 -12.44
C LEU A 193 12.43 -14.88 -12.05
N ALA A 194 11.73 -15.58 -12.94
CA ALA A 194 10.39 -16.10 -12.67
C ALA A 194 10.36 -17.06 -11.46
N ARG A 195 11.40 -17.88 -11.29
CA ARG A 195 11.58 -18.79 -10.15
C ARG A 195 11.59 -18.06 -8.81
N SER A 196 11.99 -16.78 -8.76
CA SER A 196 11.95 -15.96 -7.54
C SER A 196 10.54 -15.86 -6.94
N PHE A 197 9.49 -16.07 -7.75
CA PHE A 197 8.09 -16.08 -7.32
C PHE A 197 7.58 -17.47 -6.95
N HIS A 198 8.39 -18.53 -7.02
CA HIS A 198 7.97 -19.85 -6.58
C HIS A 198 7.66 -19.83 -5.08
N PHE A 199 6.65 -20.58 -4.63
CA PHE A 199 6.19 -20.51 -3.23
C PHE A 199 7.32 -20.80 -2.22
N GLU A 200 8.15 -21.80 -2.53
CA GLU A 200 9.30 -22.21 -1.71
C GLU A 200 10.43 -21.17 -1.65
N GLU A 201 10.48 -20.23 -2.61
CA GLU A 201 11.47 -19.14 -2.67
C GLU A 201 10.94 -17.84 -2.05
N CYS A 202 9.65 -17.81 -1.71
CA CYS A 202 9.01 -16.67 -1.10
C CYS A 202 9.14 -16.72 0.42
N VAL A 203 9.22 -15.54 1.03
CA VAL A 203 9.16 -15.36 2.47
C VAL A 203 7.69 -15.20 2.88
N GLN A 204 7.31 -15.84 3.99
CA GLN A 204 5.97 -15.70 4.56
C GLN A 204 5.91 -14.54 5.55
N ARG A 205 4.77 -13.85 5.58
CA ARG A 205 4.49 -12.80 6.55
C ARG A 205 3.72 -13.36 7.73
N ASP A 206 4.43 -14.00 8.66
CA ASP A 206 3.82 -14.78 9.74
C ASP A 206 2.79 -14.00 10.56
N GLY A 207 3.09 -12.74 10.93
CA GLY A 207 2.16 -11.91 11.71
C GLY A 207 0.83 -11.61 10.99
N LEU A 208 0.87 -11.39 9.68
CA LEU A 208 -0.33 -11.24 8.85
C LEU A 208 -1.06 -12.58 8.73
N ASN A 209 -0.32 -13.63 8.41
CA ASN A 209 -0.89 -14.96 8.14
C ASN A 209 -1.49 -15.60 9.39
N GLU A 210 -0.97 -15.31 10.59
CA GLU A 210 -1.57 -15.75 11.85
C GLU A 210 -2.91 -15.05 12.10
N ILE A 211 -2.98 -13.72 11.97
CA ILE A 211 -4.24 -12.96 12.14
C ILE A 211 -5.33 -13.49 11.19
N LEU A 212 -4.98 -13.76 9.93
CA LEU A 212 -5.93 -14.29 8.95
C LEU A 212 -6.38 -15.72 9.30
N ARG A 213 -5.49 -16.57 9.84
CA ARG A 213 -5.82 -17.93 10.30
C ARG A 213 -6.75 -17.89 11.52
N GLU A 214 -6.42 -17.09 12.53
CA GLU A 214 -7.26 -16.90 13.72
C GLU A 214 -8.66 -16.40 13.35
N HIS A 215 -8.74 -15.43 12.44
CA HIS A 215 -10.01 -14.89 11.94
C HIS A 215 -10.87 -15.95 11.25
N ALA A 216 -10.27 -16.79 10.41
CA ALA A 216 -10.98 -17.86 9.71
C ALA A 216 -11.62 -18.89 10.67
N HIS A 217 -10.98 -19.16 11.81
CA HIS A 217 -11.51 -20.07 12.83
C HIS A 217 -12.62 -19.46 13.69
N ALA A 218 -12.58 -18.14 13.95
CA ALA A 218 -13.58 -17.46 14.77
C ALA A 218 -15.00 -17.51 14.20
N ARG A 219 -15.17 -17.77 12.89
CA ARG A 219 -16.48 -17.92 12.24
C ARG A 219 -17.06 -19.34 12.28
N GLN A 220 -16.31 -20.32 12.80
CA GLN A 220 -16.75 -21.72 12.88
C GLN A 220 -17.32 -22.11 14.26
N ALA A 221 -17.20 -21.24 15.26
CA ALA A 221 -17.75 -21.40 16.60
C ALA A 221 -19.02 -20.58 16.79
#